data_AF-A0A531KT62-F1
#
_entry.id   AF-A0A531KT62-F1
#
_cell.length_a   1.000
_cell.length_b   1.000
_cell.length_c   1.000
_cell.angle_alpha   90.00
_cell.angle_beta   90.00
_cell.angle_gamma   90.00
#
_symmetry.space_group_name_H-M   'P 1'
#
loop_
_entity.id
_entity.type
_entity.pdbx_description
1 polymer ?
#
loop_
_entity_poly.entity_id
_entity_poly.type
_entity_poly.pdbx_seq_one_letter_code
_entity_poly.pdbx_strand_id
1 'polypeptide(L)'
;TQMMTARGVPQARLMLWLGIVLQIVSGALVISGVWTAAAALCLVLFLVIATPMFHNFWDHQGPERAARINGFVGNVALTGGFLALMGQAL
;
A
#
# COMPACT_ATOMS: atom_id res chain seq x y z
N THR A 1 15.77 -4.24 -7.35
CA THR A 1 15.97 -5.60 -6.80
C THR A 1 17.01 -5.66 -5.70
N GLN A 2 18.09 -4.86 -5.74
CA GLN A 2 19.13 -4.86 -4.68
C GLN A 2 18.70 -4.32 -3.30
N MET A 3 17.71 -3.43 -3.21
CA MET A 3 17.29 -2.83 -1.92
C MET A 3 16.53 -3.78 -0.98
N MET A 4 15.96 -4.88 -1.49
CA MET A 4 15.11 -5.78 -0.70
C MET A 4 15.85 -6.97 -0.10
N THR A 5 16.95 -7.40 -0.74
CA THR A 5 17.85 -8.44 -0.21
C THR A 5 18.59 -7.95 1.04
N ALA A 6 18.84 -6.64 1.15
CA ALA A 6 19.53 -6.02 2.28
C ALA A 6 18.68 -5.92 3.57
N ARG A 7 17.36 -6.12 3.50
CA ARG A 7 16.44 -5.96 4.65
C ARG A 7 15.92 -7.28 5.26
N GLY A 8 16.53 -8.41 4.93
CA GLY A 8 16.28 -9.67 5.64
C GLY A 8 14.88 -10.28 5.47
N VAL A 9 14.12 -9.86 4.45
CA VAL A 9 12.81 -10.47 4.14
C VAL A 9 13.04 -11.76 3.35
N PRO A 10 12.74 -12.95 3.92
CA PRO A 10 12.79 -14.19 3.17
C PRO A 10 11.76 -14.07 2.04
N GLN A 11 12.20 -14.13 0.78
CA GLN A 11 11.33 -14.07 -0.41
C GLN A 11 10.66 -12.71 -0.70
N ALA A 12 11.38 -11.60 -0.56
CA ALA A 12 10.95 -10.26 -0.99
C ALA A 12 10.28 -10.19 -2.39
N ARG A 13 10.76 -10.99 -3.35
CA ARG A 13 10.21 -11.05 -4.71
C ARG A 13 8.81 -11.67 -4.75
N LEU A 14 8.55 -12.65 -3.90
CA LEU A 14 7.27 -13.37 -3.83
C LEU A 14 6.22 -12.48 -3.15
N MET A 15 6.61 -11.80 -2.06
CA MET A 15 5.77 -10.82 -1.38
C MET A 15 5.38 -9.64 -2.29
N LEU A 16 6.32 -9.15 -3.12
CA LEU A 16 6.04 -8.12 -4.13
C LEU A 16 4.99 -8.58 -5.15
N TRP A 17 5.19 -9.75 -5.75
CA TRP A 17 4.26 -10.29 -6.73
C TRP A 17 2.87 -10.51 -6.14
N LEU A 18 2.81 -11.04 -4.92
CA LEU A 18 1.55 -11.24 -4.20
C LEU A 18 0.85 -9.90 -3.93
N GLY A 19 1.60 -8.87 -3.53
CA GLY A 19 1.12 -7.51 -3.38
C GLY A 19 0.54 -6.91 -4.66
N ILE A 20 1.23 -7.09 -5.80
CA ILE A 20 0.77 -6.60 -7.12
C ILE A 20 -0.54 -7.28 -7.51
N VAL A 21 -0.59 -8.61 -7.43
CA VAL A 21 -1.80 -9.38 -7.78
C VAL A 21 -2.97 -8.98 -6.89
N LEU A 22 -2.75 -8.85 -5.58
CA LEU A 22 -3.76 -8.41 -4.63
C LEU A 22 -4.28 -7.01 -5.00
N GLN A 23 -3.40 -6.07 -5.34
CA GLN A 23 -3.79 -4.72 -5.72
C GLN A 23 -4.67 -4.68 -6.97
N ILE A 24 -4.29 -5.46 -7.99
CA ILE A 24 -5.04 -5.54 -9.25
C ILE A 24 -6.41 -6.17 -9.01
N VAL A 25 -6.46 -7.29 -8.28
CA VAL A 25 -7.71 -8.00 -7.99
C VAL A 25 -8.63 -7.14 -7.12
N SER A 26 -8.12 -6.57 -6.02
CA SER A 26 -8.91 -5.70 -5.17
C SER A 26 -9.36 -4.43 -5.88
N GLY A 27 -8.51 -3.83 -6.72
CA GLY A 27 -8.90 -2.68 -7.55
C GLY A 27 -10.01 -3.02 -8.55
N ALA A 28 -9.93 -4.18 -9.20
CA ALA A 28 -10.96 -4.66 -10.10
C ALA A 28 -12.29 -4.93 -9.37
N LEU A 29 -12.24 -5.51 -8.16
CA LEU A 29 -13.40 -5.73 -7.31
C LEU A 29 -14.07 -4.40 -6.91
N VAL A 30 -13.27 -3.41 -6.49
CA VAL A 30 -13.77 -2.06 -6.18
C VAL A 30 -14.47 -1.43 -7.39
N ILE A 31 -13.88 -1.50 -8.59
CA ILE A 31 -14.48 -0.95 -9.82
C ILE A 31 -15.76 -1.70 -10.20
N SER A 32 -15.79 -3.03 -10.04
CA SER A 32 -16.95 -3.85 -10.37
C SER A 32 -18.14 -3.66 -9.40
N GLY A 33 -17.94 -2.97 -8.28
CA GLY A 33 -18.96 -2.81 -7.24
C GLY A 33 -19.20 -4.07 -6.39
N VAL A 34 -18.50 -5.17 -6.66
CA VAL A 34 -18.67 -6.44 -5.96
C VAL A 34 -17.74 -6.48 -4.75
N TRP A 35 -18.31 -6.69 -3.56
CA TRP A 35 -17.57 -6.80 -2.30
C TRP A 35 -16.60 -5.63 -2.07
N THR A 36 -17.02 -4.43 -2.46
CA THR A 36 -16.25 -3.18 -2.37
C THR A 36 -15.66 -2.96 -0.99
N ALA A 37 -16.42 -3.22 0.08
CA ALA A 37 -15.94 -3.08 1.45
C ALA A 37 -14.77 -4.02 1.79
N ALA A 38 -14.85 -5.30 1.39
CA ALA A 38 -13.78 -6.28 1.62
C ALA A 38 -12.56 -5.99 0.74
N ALA A 39 -12.78 -5.62 -0.52
CA ALA A 39 -11.70 -5.27 -1.44
C ALA A 39 -10.95 -4.00 -1.00
N ALA A 40 -11.68 -2.97 -0.56
CA ALA A 40 -11.11 -1.76 0.02
C ALA A 40 -10.32 -2.06 1.31
N LEU A 41 -10.81 -2.94 2.18
CA LEU A 41 -10.07 -3.37 3.38
C LEU A 41 -8.74 -4.04 3.02
N CYS A 42 -8.72 -4.92 2.02
CA CYS A 42 -7.48 -5.54 1.52
C CYS A 42 -6.47 -4.49 1.02
N LEU A 43 -6.94 -3.48 0.28
CA LEU A 43 -6.10 -2.38 -0.20
C LEU A 43 -5.55 -1.55 0.98
N VAL A 44 -6.39 -1.21 1.95
CA VAL A 44 -5.96 -0.50 3.17
C VAL A 44 -4.87 -1.26 3.91
N LEU A 45 -5.07 -2.57 4.16
CA LEU A 45 -4.06 -3.40 4.83
C LEU A 45 -2.75 -3.42 4.04
N PHE A 46 -2.82 -3.53 2.71
CA PHE A 46 -1.64 -3.46 1.87
C PHE A 46 -0.91 -2.12 2.03
N LEU A 47 -1.63 -0.99 1.95
CA LEU A 47 -1.04 0.34 2.07
C LEU A 47 -0.39 0.52 3.45
N VAL A 48 -1.05 0.10 4.53
CA VAL A 48 -0.53 0.23 5.90
C VAL A 48 0.76 -0.56 6.10
N ILE A 49 0.89 -1.74 5.49
CA ILE A 49 2.11 -2.57 5.58
C ILE A 49 3.22 -2.05 4.64
N ALA A 50 2.87 -1.69 3.41
CA ALA A 50 3.82 -1.25 2.39
C ALA A 50 4.43 0.12 2.71
N THR A 51 3.64 1.04 3.27
CA THR A 51 4.06 2.42 3.55
C THR A 51 5.30 2.51 4.45
N PRO A 52 5.36 1.92 5.66
CA PRO A 52 6.57 1.95 6.47
C PRO A 52 7.73 1.17 5.84
N MET A 53 7.46 0.20 4.96
CA MET A 53 8.50 -0.58 4.29
C MET A 53 9.22 0.22 3.20
N PHE A 54 8.46 0.95 2.36
CA PHE A 54 8.99 1.69 1.20
C PHE A 54 9.23 3.17 1.48
N HIS A 55 8.43 3.79 2.35
CA HIS A 55 8.48 5.21 2.68
C HIS A 55 8.94 5.45 4.12
N ASN A 56 9.88 4.62 4.63
CA ASN A 56 10.54 4.90 5.90
C ASN A 56 11.36 6.21 5.80
N PHE A 57 10.72 7.33 6.11
CA PHE A 57 11.33 8.66 6.09
C PHE A 57 12.07 8.99 7.39
N TRP A 58 11.92 8.19 8.45
CA TRP A 58 12.62 8.39 9.72
C TRP A 58 14.12 8.13 9.60
N ASP A 59 14.51 7.27 8.67
CA ASP A 59 15.90 6.84 8.45
C ASP A 59 16.65 7.71 7.40
N HIS A 60 16.00 8.72 6.81
CA HIS A 60 16.55 9.51 5.70
C HIS A 60 16.53 11.01 6.00
N GLN A 61 17.47 11.77 5.43
CA GLN A 61 17.54 13.24 5.56
C GLN A 61 17.63 13.93 4.19
N GLY A 62 17.38 15.25 4.17
CA GLY A 62 17.46 16.05 2.95
C GLY A 62 16.33 15.78 1.93
N PRO A 63 16.57 16.03 0.63
CA PRO A 63 15.53 15.93 -0.41
C PRO A 63 14.91 14.53 -0.56
N GLU A 64 15.65 13.48 -0.25
CA GLU A 64 15.11 12.11 -0.25
C GLU A 64 14.06 11.89 0.84
N ARG A 65 14.19 12.56 1.99
CA ARG A 65 13.19 12.53 3.07
C ARG A 65 11.87 13.14 2.60
N ALA A 66 11.92 14.27 1.91
CA ALA A 66 10.74 14.94 1.38
C ALA A 66 9.98 14.06 0.36
N ALA A 67 10.70 13.39 -0.54
CA ALA A 67 10.10 12.44 -1.48
C ALA A 67 9.43 11.25 -0.77
N ARG A 68 10.06 10.71 0.28
CA ARG A 68 9.46 9.63 1.08
C ARG A 68 8.24 10.09 1.88
N ILE A 69 8.27 11.29 2.46
CA ILE A 69 7.11 11.89 3.16
C ILE A 69 5.94 12.06 2.19
N ASN A 70 6.17 12.56 0.98
CA ASN A 70 5.11 12.69 -0.03
C ASN A 70 4.44 11.35 -0.34
N GLY A 71 5.24 10.27 -0.49
CA GLY A 71 4.69 8.93 -0.67
C GLY A 71 3.91 8.43 0.56
N PHE A 72 4.42 8.69 1.77
CA PHE A 72 3.71 8.36 3.02
C PHE A 72 2.35 9.07 3.09
N VAL A 73 2.32 10.38 2.87
CA VAL A 73 1.09 11.19 2.91
C VAL A 73 0.11 10.76 1.82
N GLY A 74 0.60 10.47 0.60
CA GLY A 74 -0.22 9.96 -0.49
C GLY A 74 -0.90 8.64 -0.13
N ASN A 75 -0.16 7.71 0.48
CA ASN A 75 -0.72 6.43 0.92
C ASN A 75 -1.74 6.59 2.07
N VAL A 76 -1.52 7.53 2.98
CA VAL A 76 -2.51 7.87 4.02
C VAL A 76 -3.78 8.43 3.39
N ALA A 77 -3.66 9.33 2.41
CA ALA A 77 -4.82 9.88 1.70
C ALA A 77 -5.61 8.80 0.96
N LEU A 78 -4.93 7.87 0.26
CA LEU A 78 -5.55 6.72 -0.39
C LEU A 78 -6.26 5.81 0.62
N THR A 79 -5.65 5.57 1.77
CA THR A 79 -6.26 4.81 2.87
C THR A 79 -7.57 5.46 3.33
N GLY A 80 -7.58 6.79 3.53
CA GLY A 80 -8.80 7.53 3.84
C GLY A 80 -9.87 7.43 2.76
N GLY A 81 -9.47 7.46 1.48
CA GLY A 81 -10.37 7.26 0.34
C GLY A 81 -11.03 5.88 0.36
N PHE A 82 -10.27 4.81 0.61
CA PHE A 82 -10.81 3.46 0.72
C PHE A 82 -11.72 3.30 1.94
N LEU A 83 -11.39 3.89 3.09
CA LEU A 83 -12.25 3.87 4.28
C LEU A 83 -13.59 4.59 4.03
N ALA A 84 -13.57 5.73 3.33
CA ALA A 84 -14.80 6.42 2.94
C ALA A 84 -15.65 5.56 1.97
N LEU A 85 -15.00 4.85 1.05
CA LEU A 85 -15.66 3.94 0.11
C LEU A 85 -16.29 2.73 0.81
N MET A 86 -15.66 2.22 1.87
CA MET A 86 -16.24 1.20 2.75
C MET A 86 -17.48 1.73 3.48
N GLY A 87 -17.45 2.97 3.95
CA GLY A 87 -18.58 3.61 4.63
C GLY A 87 -19.80 3.85 3.74
N GLN A 88 -19.60 4.03 2.43
CA GLN A 88 -20.70 4.16 1.46
C GLN A 88 -21.29 2.81 1.01
N ALA A 89 -20.57 1.71 1.21
CA ALA A 89 -21.01 0.36 0.80
C ALA A 89 -21.91 -0.34 1.85
N LEU A 90 -22.14 0.29 3.00
CA LEU A 90 -23.11 -0.10 4.03
C LEU A 90 -24.45 0.61 3.80
#